data_AF-A0A914LQB2-F1
#
_entry.id   AF-A0A914LQB2-F1
#
_cell.length_a   1.000
_cell.length_b   1.000
_cell.length_c   1.000
_cell.angle_alpha   90.00
_cell.angle_beta   90.00
_cell.angle_gamma   90.00
#
_symmetry.space_group_name_H-M   'P 1'
#
loop_
_entity.id
_entity.type
_entity.pdbx_description
1 polymer ?
#
loop_
_entity_poly.entity_id
_entity_poly.type
_entity_poly.pdbx_seq_one_letter_code
_entity_poly.pdbx_strand_id
1 'polypeptide(L)'
;MKTFKTLSIEKSSNTHRFVKPAPKLYDFQLCEELEKKWITAIEQSIPMFLGCDVKGVNQDIFVFEQGYEFTQGLYIQYPIIPKNIQEMKNARYLFEQLFNRVIKCFELHQYIFNPKMIELLFDETTNPLPLQLHSQKSNLFIYKDYFHSCLLNFVLNHLTSNHLNIHLDYAVNVEDYMNDLFTILTNGGNKFSKVCYRHSALFQLYSLIIQHIEASKDMSKIVKEIKLYKVYGRLMLSDRAENIDITVENFTLKSTKYQLSNKFNPELKFSVYIKEIYVINNQPLSDIEIKRIN
;
A
#
# COMPACT_ATOMS: atom_id res chain seq x y z
N MET A 1 22.92 -13.20 10.12
CA MET A 1 21.45 -13.23 10.19
C MET A 1 21.06 -13.59 11.62
N LYS A 2 20.61 -12.63 12.44
CA LYS A 2 20.21 -12.92 13.84
C LYS A 2 18.88 -13.67 13.80
N THR A 3 18.86 -14.91 14.28
CA THR A 3 17.63 -15.67 14.50
C THR A 3 16.90 -15.05 15.70
N PHE A 4 15.90 -14.21 15.43
CA PHE A 4 15.06 -13.65 16.48
C PHE A 4 14.24 -14.76 17.12
N LYS A 5 14.27 -14.85 18.45
CA LYS A 5 13.38 -15.75 19.20
C LYS A 5 11.93 -15.36 18.89
N THR A 6 11.16 -16.36 18.47
CA THR A 6 9.75 -16.24 18.09
C THR A 6 8.98 -15.51 19.18
N LEU A 7 8.16 -14.52 18.78
CA LEU A 7 7.19 -13.83 19.64
C LEU A 7 6.43 -14.87 20.47
N SER A 8 6.32 -14.66 21.78
CA SER A 8 5.52 -15.53 22.64
C SER A 8 4.05 -15.37 22.25
N ILE A 9 3.52 -16.40 21.61
CA ILE A 9 2.14 -16.44 21.13
C ILE A 9 1.26 -16.97 22.27
N GLU A 10 0.38 -16.15 22.80
CA GLU A 10 -0.73 -16.64 23.61
C GLU A 10 -1.76 -17.28 22.66
N LYS A 11 -1.97 -18.60 22.79
CA LYS A 11 -3.06 -19.29 22.08
C LYS A 11 -4.38 -18.82 22.68
N SER A 12 -5.14 -18.02 21.93
CA SER A 12 -6.59 -17.86 22.18
C SER A 12 -7.35 -18.99 21.50
N SER A 13 -8.50 -19.39 22.04
CA SER A 13 -9.37 -20.45 21.50
C SER A 13 -10.09 -20.07 20.21
N ASN A 14 -9.89 -18.85 19.71
CA ASN A 14 -10.40 -18.37 18.42
C ASN A 14 -9.23 -18.22 17.43
N THR A 15 -9.49 -18.13 16.14
CA THR A 15 -8.53 -18.05 15.01
C THR A 15 -7.50 -16.90 15.06
N HIS A 16 -7.46 -16.17 16.17
CA HIS A 16 -6.74 -14.92 16.37
C HIS A 16 -5.59 -15.14 17.36
N ARG A 17 -4.38 -14.72 16.97
CA ARG A 17 -3.20 -14.71 17.84
C ARG A 17 -2.84 -13.29 18.19
N PHE A 18 -3.01 -12.92 19.45
CA PHE A 18 -2.48 -11.67 19.97
C PHE A 18 -0.99 -11.85 20.26
N VAL A 19 -0.19 -10.90 19.82
CA VAL A 19 1.19 -10.80 20.25
C VAL A 19 1.33 -9.63 21.19
N LYS A 20 1.67 -9.96 22.44
CA LYS A 20 2.19 -9.00 23.39
C LYS A 20 3.72 -9.18 23.46
N PRO A 21 4.50 -8.10 23.32
CA PRO A 21 5.94 -8.19 23.53
C PRO A 21 6.24 -8.63 24.96
N ALA A 22 7.09 -9.64 25.13
CA ALA A 22 7.48 -10.13 26.45
C ALA A 22 8.52 -9.18 27.08
N PRO A 23 8.24 -8.45 28.17
CA PRO A 23 9.06 -7.32 28.63
C PRO A 23 10.57 -7.60 28.78
N LYS A 24 10.94 -8.84 29.11
CA LYS A 24 12.33 -9.25 29.40
C LYS A 24 13.26 -9.32 28.19
N LEU A 25 12.77 -9.33 26.96
CA LEU A 25 13.64 -9.42 25.77
C LEU A 25 14.10 -8.04 25.23
N TYR A 26 13.80 -6.93 25.92
CA TYR A 26 13.77 -5.58 25.33
C TYR A 26 14.45 -4.50 26.16
N ASP A 27 15.46 -4.89 26.95
CA ASP A 27 16.21 -3.94 27.77
C ASP A 27 17.43 -3.41 27.00
N PHE A 28 17.18 -2.72 25.89
CA PHE A 28 18.24 -1.95 25.24
C PHE A 28 18.32 -0.55 25.88
N GLN A 29 19.54 -0.08 26.03
CA GLN A 29 19.83 1.24 26.56
C GLN A 29 19.64 2.29 25.44
N LEU A 30 18.93 3.37 25.74
CA LEU A 30 18.82 4.53 24.86
C LEU A 30 20.02 5.45 25.10
N CYS A 31 20.52 6.11 24.07
CA CYS A 31 21.36 7.27 24.27
C CYS A 31 20.50 8.46 24.70
N GLU A 32 21.10 9.42 25.42
CA GLU A 32 20.39 10.60 25.95
C GLU A 32 19.66 11.40 24.86
N GLU A 33 20.26 11.50 23.67
CA GLU A 33 19.67 12.22 22.54
C GLU A 33 18.37 11.54 22.04
N LEU A 34 18.40 10.22 21.84
CA LEU A 34 17.23 9.47 21.36
C LEU A 34 16.14 9.42 22.43
N GLU A 35 16.51 9.27 23.70
CA GLU A 35 15.56 9.33 24.80
C GLU A 35 14.84 10.68 24.85
N LYS A 36 15.57 11.80 24.71
CA LYS A 36 14.98 13.13 24.63
C LYS A 36 14.02 13.28 23.44
N LYS A 37 14.41 12.80 22.25
CA LYS A 37 13.53 12.79 21.05
C LYS A 37 12.23 12.03 21.32
N TRP A 38 12.32 10.87 21.97
CA TRP A 38 11.16 10.05 22.32
C TRP A 38 10.26 10.71 23.36
N ILE A 39 10.83 11.34 24.40
CA ILE A 39 10.06 12.13 25.39
C ILE A 39 9.29 13.24 24.67
N THR A 40 9.94 14.02 23.81
CA THR A 40 9.28 15.08 23.05
C THR A 40 8.17 14.55 22.15
N ALA A 41 8.36 13.39 21.51
CA ALA A 41 7.31 12.77 20.69
C ALA A 41 6.08 12.34 21.51
N ILE A 42 6.31 11.80 22.72
CA ILE A 42 5.26 11.44 23.67
C ILE A 42 4.50 12.69 24.14
N GLU A 43 5.21 13.75 24.52
CA GLU A 43 4.63 15.03 24.95
C GLU A 43 3.77 15.66 23.84
N GLN A 44 4.24 15.56 22.58
CA GLN A 44 3.50 16.01 21.39
C GLN A 44 2.38 15.05 20.98
N SER A 45 2.21 13.92 21.68
CA SER A 45 1.18 12.91 21.40
C SER A 45 1.21 12.40 19.95
N ILE A 46 2.41 12.20 19.40
CA ILE A 46 2.55 11.70 18.02
C ILE A 46 2.00 10.25 17.95
N PRO A 47 1.03 9.96 17.08
CA PRO A 47 0.41 8.65 17.04
C PRO A 47 1.26 7.64 16.25
N MET A 48 1.30 6.40 16.72
CA MET A 48 1.91 5.23 16.05
C MET A 48 1.27 4.93 14.70
N PHE A 49 -0.04 5.16 14.62
CA PHE A 49 -0.87 4.85 13.47
C PHE A 49 -1.68 6.08 13.07
N LEU A 50 -1.76 6.31 11.78
CA LEU A 50 -2.60 7.34 11.21
C LEU A 50 -3.86 6.64 10.69
N GLY A 51 -5.03 6.93 11.28
CA GLY A 51 -6.30 6.34 10.86
C GLY A 51 -7.52 6.92 11.56
N CYS A 52 -8.70 6.34 11.29
CA CYS A 52 -9.98 6.91 11.69
C CYS A 52 -10.11 7.08 13.23
N ASP A 53 -10.70 8.21 13.61
CA ASP A 53 -10.91 8.77 14.94
C ASP A 53 -11.94 7.99 15.80
N VAL A 54 -12.00 6.66 15.63
CA VAL A 54 -12.92 5.83 16.40
C VAL A 54 -12.29 5.55 17.75
N LYS A 55 -12.56 6.45 18.70
CA LYS A 55 -12.28 6.23 20.11
C LYS A 55 -12.80 4.85 20.53
N GLY A 56 -11.91 3.97 20.99
CA GLY A 56 -12.27 2.69 21.61
C GLY A 56 -12.23 1.45 20.71
N VAL A 57 -11.84 1.55 19.44
CA VAL A 57 -11.58 0.37 18.60
C VAL A 57 -10.10 0.02 18.69
N ASN A 58 -9.78 -1.20 19.13
CA ASN A 58 -8.43 -1.73 19.04
C ASN A 58 -8.02 -1.75 17.57
N GLN A 59 -6.82 -1.27 17.27
CA GLN A 59 -6.33 -1.27 15.89
C GLN A 59 -5.81 -2.66 15.56
N ASP A 60 -6.44 -3.29 14.57
CA ASP A 60 -6.07 -4.62 14.11
C ASP A 60 -5.20 -4.48 12.85
N ILE A 61 -3.91 -4.77 12.98
CA ILE A 61 -3.02 -5.04 11.85
C ILE A 61 -3.15 -6.52 11.55
N PHE A 62 -3.28 -6.91 10.29
CA PHE A 62 -3.35 -8.32 9.92
C PHE A 62 -2.10 -8.72 9.14
N VAL A 63 -1.32 -9.63 9.72
CA VAL A 63 -0.16 -10.24 9.07
C VAL A 63 -0.46 -11.71 8.82
N PHE A 64 -0.30 -12.16 7.57
CA PHE A 64 -0.49 -13.55 7.18
C PHE A 64 0.85 -14.16 6.77
N GLU A 65 1.34 -15.12 7.56
CA GLU A 65 2.67 -15.71 7.36
C GLU A 65 2.70 -16.89 6.37
N GLN A 66 1.63 -17.71 6.24
CA GLN A 66 1.65 -18.90 5.35
C GLN A 66 0.30 -19.25 4.72
N GLY A 67 0.36 -19.89 3.53
CA GLY A 67 -0.75 -20.16 2.62
C GLY A 67 -1.71 -21.30 3.00
N TYR A 68 -2.11 -21.39 4.26
CA TYR A 68 -3.18 -22.32 4.66
C TYR A 68 -4.55 -21.64 4.65
N GLU A 69 -5.58 -22.44 4.34
CA GLU A 69 -7.00 -22.06 4.28
C GLU A 69 -7.56 -21.47 5.59
N PHE A 70 -6.78 -21.53 6.67
CA PHE A 70 -7.08 -20.89 7.95
C PHE A 70 -6.03 -19.83 8.26
N THR A 71 -6.42 -18.59 8.08
CA THR A 71 -5.60 -17.41 8.33
C THR A 71 -5.25 -17.29 9.81
N GLN A 72 -4.00 -17.55 10.18
CA GLN A 72 -3.47 -17.09 11.46
C GLN A 72 -3.14 -15.62 11.31
N GLY A 73 -4.12 -14.76 11.59
CA GLY A 73 -3.89 -13.33 11.73
C GLY A 73 -3.08 -13.06 12.99
N LEU A 74 -1.96 -12.35 12.84
CA LEU A 74 -1.27 -11.72 13.95
C LEU A 74 -2.00 -10.43 14.29
N TYR A 75 -2.57 -10.31 15.48
CA TYR A 75 -3.23 -9.09 15.96
C TYR A 75 -2.28 -8.33 16.86
N ILE A 76 -2.04 -7.09 16.47
CA ILE A 76 -1.15 -6.19 17.19
C ILE A 76 -2.01 -5.19 17.92
N GLN A 77 -2.29 -5.48 19.18
CA GLN A 77 -2.92 -4.50 20.04
C GLN A 77 -1.85 -3.57 20.60
N TYR A 78 -1.81 -2.35 20.09
CA TYR A 78 -0.83 -1.35 20.49
C TYR A 78 -1.50 -0.01 20.79
N PRO A 79 -1.07 0.75 21.83
CA PRO A 79 -1.60 2.08 22.07
C PRO A 79 -1.37 2.98 20.85
N ILE A 80 -2.41 3.70 20.44
CA ILE A 80 -2.34 4.66 19.33
C ILE A 80 -1.28 5.72 19.62
N ILE A 81 -1.25 6.21 20.85
CA ILE A 81 -0.31 7.23 21.31
C ILE A 81 0.48 6.63 22.47
N PRO A 82 1.81 6.44 22.33
CA PRO A 82 2.66 5.97 23.40
C PRO A 82 2.65 6.95 24.58
N LYS A 83 2.53 6.44 25.80
CA LYS A 83 2.43 7.27 27.03
C LYS A 83 3.73 7.42 27.78
N ASN A 84 4.72 6.59 27.48
CA ASN A 84 5.99 6.54 28.19
C ASN A 84 7.07 5.86 27.33
N ILE A 85 8.32 5.95 27.78
CA ILE A 85 9.48 5.37 27.08
C ILE A 85 9.38 3.84 26.97
N GLN A 86 8.80 3.16 27.94
CA GLN A 86 8.66 1.70 27.88
C GLN A 86 7.72 1.29 26.73
N GLU A 87 6.63 2.02 26.52
CA GLU A 87 5.80 1.85 25.33
C GLU A 87 6.61 2.17 24.06
N MET A 88 7.38 3.25 23.97
CA MET A 88 8.22 3.48 22.78
C MET A 88 9.19 2.31 22.49
N LYS A 89 9.82 1.71 23.51
CA LYS A 89 10.67 0.52 23.36
C LYS A 89 9.89 -0.70 22.83
N ASN A 90 8.70 -0.93 23.36
CA ASN A 90 7.83 -2.02 22.92
C ASN A 90 7.40 -1.84 21.46
N ALA A 91 7.06 -0.61 21.06
CA ALA A 91 6.71 -0.23 19.69
C ALA A 91 7.87 -0.49 18.73
N ARG A 92 9.07 0.01 19.07
CA ARG A 92 10.27 -0.18 18.25
C ARG A 92 10.51 -1.65 17.96
N TYR A 93 10.59 -2.49 18.97
CA TYR A 93 10.86 -3.90 18.70
C TYR A 93 9.77 -4.55 17.88
N LEU A 94 8.50 -4.23 18.14
CA LEU A 94 7.40 -4.79 17.36
C LEU A 94 7.60 -4.48 15.88
N PHE A 95 7.96 -3.25 15.55
CA PHE A 95 8.29 -2.84 14.19
C PHE A 95 9.55 -3.55 13.68
N GLU A 96 10.59 -3.73 14.51
CA GLU A 96 11.76 -4.54 14.13
C GLU A 96 11.37 -5.97 13.76
N GLN A 97 10.46 -6.60 14.51
CA GLN A 97 10.01 -7.96 14.19
C GLN A 97 9.20 -8.02 12.90
N LEU A 98 8.37 -7.02 12.65
CA LEU A 98 7.56 -6.94 11.45
C LEU A 98 8.41 -6.69 10.21
N PHE A 99 9.31 -5.72 10.27
CA PHE A 99 10.07 -5.24 9.12
C PHE A 99 11.26 -6.16 8.79
N ASN A 100 11.79 -6.90 9.76
CA ASN A 100 12.83 -7.92 9.51
C ASN A 100 12.27 -9.26 8.99
N ARG A 101 11.00 -9.32 8.58
CA ARG A 101 10.35 -10.52 8.03
C ARG A 101 9.88 -10.29 6.60
N VAL A 102 9.88 -11.35 5.81
CA VAL A 102 9.18 -11.40 4.52
C VAL A 102 7.78 -11.96 4.78
N ILE A 103 6.78 -11.10 4.61
CA ILE A 103 5.38 -11.41 4.89
C ILE A 103 4.70 -11.88 3.61
N LYS A 104 3.92 -12.96 3.63
CA LYS A 104 3.20 -13.39 2.41
C LYS A 104 2.10 -12.39 2.05
N CYS A 105 1.21 -12.08 2.99
CA CYS A 105 0.17 -11.08 2.80
C CYS A 105 0.11 -10.16 4.01
N PHE A 106 0.05 -8.86 3.74
CA PHE A 106 -0.02 -7.80 4.74
C PHE A 106 -1.26 -6.95 4.49
N GLU A 107 -2.06 -6.72 5.51
CA GLU A 107 -3.27 -5.90 5.38
C GLU A 107 -3.37 -4.83 6.45
N LEU A 108 -3.77 -3.65 5.99
CA LEU A 108 -4.01 -2.48 6.80
C LEU A 108 -5.42 -1.98 6.53
N HIS A 109 -6.28 -2.06 7.53
CA HIS A 109 -7.67 -1.62 7.45
C HIS A 109 -7.80 -0.29 8.19
N GLN A 110 -8.17 0.79 7.49
CA GLN A 110 -8.45 2.13 8.07
C GLN A 110 -7.25 2.88 8.68
N TYR A 111 -6.09 2.23 8.86
CA TYR A 111 -4.91 2.81 9.48
C TYR A 111 -3.66 2.53 8.64
N ILE A 112 -2.70 3.45 8.63
CA ILE A 112 -1.33 3.20 8.17
C ILE A 112 -0.34 3.46 9.29
N PHE A 113 0.84 2.84 9.23
CA PHE A 113 1.92 3.22 10.14
C PHE A 113 2.30 4.68 9.90
N ASN A 114 2.45 5.46 10.97
CA ASN A 114 2.89 6.85 10.86
C ASN A 114 4.37 6.88 10.42
N PRO A 115 4.71 7.41 9.23
CA PRO A 115 6.11 7.49 8.77
C PRO A 115 7.01 8.22 9.77
N LYS A 116 6.51 9.31 10.36
CA LYS A 116 7.24 10.07 11.39
C LYS A 116 7.58 9.21 12.61
N MET A 117 6.70 8.29 12.99
CA MET A 117 6.97 7.37 14.09
C MET A 117 7.98 6.29 13.70
N ILE A 118 7.95 5.80 12.45
CA ILE A 118 8.97 4.88 11.96
C ILE A 118 10.35 5.56 12.05
N GLU A 119 10.47 6.79 11.55
CA GLU A 119 11.70 7.59 11.64
C GLU A 119 12.15 7.79 13.10
N LEU A 120 11.24 8.16 14.00
CA LEU A 120 11.55 8.36 15.42
C LEU A 120 12.05 7.08 16.09
N LEU A 121 11.46 5.92 15.78
CA LEU A 121 11.83 4.64 16.39
C LEU A 121 13.16 4.09 15.85
N PHE A 122 13.52 4.45 14.61
CA PHE A 122 14.64 3.90 13.86
C PHE A 122 15.69 4.92 13.40
N ASP A 123 15.76 6.06 14.09
CA ASP A 123 16.61 7.21 13.78
C ASP A 123 17.98 6.79 13.18
N GLU A 124 18.19 7.18 11.92
CA GLU A 124 19.12 6.59 10.94
C GLU A 124 20.60 6.78 11.29
N THR A 125 20.91 7.48 12.38
CA THR A 125 22.28 7.77 12.84
C THR A 125 23.18 6.53 12.98
N THR A 126 22.62 5.32 13.07
CA THR A 126 23.39 4.07 13.19
C THR A 126 23.23 3.10 12.03
N ASN A 127 22.27 3.30 11.10
CA ASN A 127 22.06 2.37 10.00
C ASN A 127 21.53 3.11 8.76
N PRO A 128 22.26 3.14 7.64
CA PRO A 128 21.94 3.98 6.49
C PRO A 128 20.78 3.44 5.62
N LEU A 129 20.28 2.23 5.92
CA LEU A 129 19.17 1.65 5.17
C LEU A 129 17.86 1.88 5.92
N PRO A 130 16.90 2.61 5.31
CA PRO A 130 15.61 2.84 5.94
C PRO A 130 14.91 1.50 6.18
N LEU A 131 14.31 1.35 7.35
CA LEU A 131 13.60 0.13 7.69
C LEU A 131 12.40 -0.06 6.73
N GLN A 132 12.36 -1.20 6.04
CA GLN A 132 11.32 -1.53 5.06
C GLN A 132 10.50 -2.74 5.50
N LEU A 133 9.19 -2.63 5.33
CA LEU A 133 8.26 -3.73 5.48
C LEU A 133 8.23 -4.52 4.17
N HIS A 134 8.65 -5.79 4.22
CA HIS A 134 8.71 -6.65 3.05
C HIS A 134 7.49 -7.57 2.99
N SER A 135 6.74 -7.52 1.89
CA SER A 135 5.64 -8.45 1.66
C SER A 135 5.58 -8.99 0.22
N GLN A 136 4.91 -10.13 0.00
CA GLN A 136 4.57 -10.56 -1.36
C GLN A 136 3.32 -9.83 -1.86
N LYS A 137 2.32 -9.64 -0.99
CA LYS A 137 1.11 -8.89 -1.28
C LYS A 137 0.78 -7.95 -0.13
N SER A 138 0.48 -6.69 -0.44
CA SER A 138 -0.03 -5.71 0.51
C SER A 138 -1.43 -5.25 0.09
N ASN A 139 -2.36 -5.19 1.03
CA ASN A 139 -3.70 -4.60 0.83
C ASN A 139 -3.88 -3.44 1.82
N LEU A 140 -4.08 -2.24 1.28
CA LEU A 140 -4.33 -1.02 2.05
C LEU A 140 -5.79 -0.62 1.83
N PHE A 141 -6.58 -0.59 2.89
CA PHE A 141 -7.98 -0.18 2.81
C PHE A 141 -8.14 1.21 3.42
N ILE A 142 -8.40 2.19 2.56
CA ILE A 142 -8.47 3.61 2.90
C ILE A 142 -9.94 4.02 2.92
N TYR A 143 -10.40 4.47 4.10
CA TYR A 143 -11.81 4.77 4.33
C TYR A 143 -12.11 6.26 4.52
N LYS A 144 -11.10 7.10 4.76
CA LYS A 144 -11.28 8.53 5.06
C LYS A 144 -10.10 9.37 4.56
N ASP A 145 -10.33 10.67 4.43
CA ASP A 145 -9.47 11.65 3.76
C ASP A 145 -8.36 12.25 4.66
N TYR A 146 -7.92 11.53 5.69
CA TYR A 146 -7.02 12.13 6.70
C TYR A 146 -5.52 11.91 6.40
N PHE A 147 -5.13 11.17 5.35
CA PHE A 147 -3.75 10.66 5.23
C PHE A 147 -3.07 10.87 3.87
N HIS A 148 -3.57 11.76 3.01
CA HIS A 148 -3.03 11.98 1.66
C HIS A 148 -1.49 12.03 1.64
N SER A 149 -0.89 12.99 2.35
CA SER A 149 0.57 13.16 2.40
C SER A 149 1.33 12.00 3.05
N CYS A 150 0.69 11.25 3.95
CA CYS A 150 1.34 10.18 4.70
C CYS A 150 1.29 8.83 3.96
N LEU A 151 0.26 8.59 3.14
CA LEU A 151 0.12 7.37 2.34
C LEU A 151 1.29 7.25 1.38
N LEU A 152 1.59 8.29 0.62
CA LEU A 152 2.70 8.30 -0.34
C LEU A 152 4.03 8.03 0.37
N ASN A 153 4.28 8.76 1.47
CA ASN A 153 5.50 8.61 2.25
C ASN A 153 5.65 7.16 2.79
N PHE A 154 4.60 6.61 3.39
CA PHE A 154 4.62 5.23 3.88
C PHE A 154 4.88 4.22 2.74
N VAL A 155 4.10 4.28 1.66
CA VAL A 155 4.18 3.32 0.56
C VAL A 155 5.54 3.39 -0.14
N LEU A 156 6.04 4.59 -0.44
CA LEU A 156 7.27 4.75 -1.20
C LEU A 156 8.54 4.65 -0.36
N ASN A 157 8.51 4.88 0.95
CA ASN A 157 9.72 4.86 1.77
C ASN A 157 9.81 3.63 2.69
N HIS A 158 8.68 3.11 3.16
CA HIS A 158 8.64 2.07 4.20
C HIS A 158 8.01 0.75 3.76
N LEU A 159 7.45 0.65 2.55
CA LEU A 159 6.88 -0.59 2.02
C LEU A 159 7.67 -1.09 0.80
N THR A 160 7.91 -2.39 0.76
CA THR A 160 8.43 -3.12 -0.41
C THR A 160 7.55 -4.35 -0.61
N SER A 161 6.80 -4.39 -1.72
CA SER A 161 5.83 -5.46 -1.95
C SER A 161 5.75 -5.86 -3.41
N ASN A 162 5.70 -7.15 -3.74
CA ASN A 162 5.53 -7.53 -5.15
C ASN A 162 4.20 -6.99 -5.71
N HIS A 163 3.10 -7.18 -4.96
CA HIS A 163 1.75 -6.75 -5.34
C HIS A 163 1.16 -5.78 -4.31
N LEU A 164 0.89 -4.54 -4.72
CA LEU A 164 0.18 -3.56 -3.89
C LEU A 164 -1.28 -3.44 -4.35
N ASN A 165 -2.22 -3.51 -3.41
CA ASN A 165 -3.63 -3.24 -3.64
C ASN A 165 -4.04 -2.08 -2.73
N ILE A 166 -4.58 -1.01 -3.29
CA ILE A 166 -5.16 0.11 -2.53
C ILE A 166 -6.66 0.14 -2.82
N HIS A 167 -7.43 -0.13 -1.77
CA HIS A 167 -8.88 -0.12 -1.78
C HIS A 167 -9.35 1.23 -1.28
N LEU A 168 -10.01 1.96 -2.16
CA LEU A 168 -10.52 3.32 -1.90
C LEU A 168 -12.05 3.32 -1.91
N ASP A 169 -12.71 2.16 -1.88
CA ASP A 169 -14.19 2.00 -1.99
C ASP A 169 -14.99 2.87 -0.99
N TYR A 170 -14.36 3.38 0.07
CA TYR A 170 -14.99 4.20 1.11
C TYR A 170 -14.39 5.62 1.24
N ALA A 171 -13.37 5.97 0.45
CA ALA A 171 -12.79 7.31 0.47
C ALA A 171 -13.76 8.31 -0.20
N VAL A 172 -13.95 9.48 0.40
CA VAL A 172 -14.92 10.47 -0.09
C VAL A 172 -14.26 11.36 -1.14
N ASN A 173 -13.01 11.79 -0.90
CA ASN A 173 -12.28 12.70 -1.78
C ASN A 173 -11.09 11.99 -2.45
N VAL A 174 -11.38 11.05 -3.37
CA VAL A 174 -10.31 10.33 -4.08
C VAL A 174 -9.47 11.24 -4.98
N GLU A 175 -10.01 12.38 -5.40
CA GLU A 175 -9.30 13.42 -6.16
C GLU A 175 -8.06 13.93 -5.42
N ASP A 176 -8.14 14.08 -4.10
CA ASP A 176 -7.03 14.53 -3.26
C ASP A 176 -5.87 13.52 -3.21
N TYR A 177 -6.13 12.24 -3.52
CA TYR A 177 -5.10 11.20 -3.63
C TYR A 177 -4.51 11.06 -5.03
N MET A 178 -5.03 11.74 -6.06
CA MET A 178 -4.68 11.45 -7.46
C MET A 178 -3.18 11.58 -7.74
N ASN A 179 -2.55 12.63 -7.22
CA ASN A 179 -1.12 12.85 -7.39
C ASN A 179 -0.30 11.74 -6.71
N ASP A 180 -0.70 11.32 -5.51
CA ASP A 180 -0.02 10.26 -4.77
C ASP A 180 -0.16 8.90 -5.47
N LEU A 181 -1.39 8.56 -5.89
CA LEU A 181 -1.69 7.33 -6.63
C LEU A 181 -0.92 7.27 -7.95
N PHE A 182 -0.87 8.38 -8.69
CA PHE A 182 -0.10 8.50 -9.92
C PHE A 182 1.41 8.39 -9.67
N THR A 183 1.91 9.02 -8.61
CA THR A 183 3.33 8.95 -8.22
C THR A 183 3.74 7.52 -7.86
N ILE A 184 2.88 6.77 -7.15
CA ILE A 184 3.13 5.35 -6.86
C ILE A 184 3.24 4.54 -8.15
N LEU A 185 2.39 4.79 -9.15
CA LEU A 185 2.43 4.06 -10.42
C LEU A 185 3.66 4.39 -11.27
N THR A 186 4.10 5.64 -11.27
CA THR A 186 5.19 6.12 -12.13
C THR A 186 6.58 5.97 -11.51
N ASN A 187 6.69 5.92 -10.18
CA ASN A 187 7.96 5.80 -9.47
C ASN A 187 8.13 4.50 -8.66
N GLY A 188 7.06 3.71 -8.49
CA GLY A 188 7.07 2.52 -7.64
C GLY A 188 7.52 1.23 -8.34
N GLY A 189 7.86 1.24 -9.63
CA GLY A 189 8.14 0.03 -10.41
C GLY A 189 9.35 -0.79 -9.95
N ASN A 190 10.27 -0.20 -9.19
CA ASN A 190 11.36 -0.92 -8.53
C ASN A 190 10.91 -1.66 -7.26
N LYS A 191 9.78 -1.27 -6.67
CA LYS A 191 9.23 -1.83 -5.44
C LYS A 191 8.07 -2.77 -5.70
N PHE A 192 7.23 -2.45 -6.69
CA PHE A 192 5.99 -3.14 -7.00
C PHE A 192 6.01 -3.63 -8.45
N SER A 193 5.87 -4.94 -8.64
CA SER A 193 5.66 -5.49 -9.99
C SER A 193 4.23 -5.24 -10.46
N LYS A 194 3.30 -5.13 -9.50
CA LYS A 194 1.87 -4.96 -9.76
C LYS A 194 1.25 -3.99 -8.75
N VAL A 195 0.46 -3.05 -9.24
CA VAL A 195 -0.36 -2.15 -8.41
C VAL A 195 -1.82 -2.22 -8.87
N CYS A 196 -2.72 -2.38 -7.91
CA CYS A 196 -4.16 -2.43 -8.13
C CYS A 196 -4.84 -1.33 -7.32
N TYR A 197 -5.69 -0.55 -7.98
CA TYR A 197 -6.58 0.42 -7.33
C TYR A 197 -8.03 0.03 -7.55
N ARG A 198 -8.87 0.26 -6.55
CA ARG A 198 -10.30 -0.03 -6.64
C ARG A 198 -11.11 1.17 -6.15
N HIS A 199 -11.71 1.87 -7.11
CA HIS A 199 -12.65 2.98 -6.87
C HIS A 199 -13.34 3.43 -8.16
N SER A 200 -14.54 4.02 -8.02
CA SER A 200 -15.34 4.57 -9.12
C SER A 200 -14.66 5.73 -9.86
N ALA A 201 -14.07 6.65 -9.11
CA ALA A 201 -13.53 7.91 -9.63
C ALA A 201 -12.09 7.83 -10.21
N LEU A 202 -11.62 6.66 -10.64
CA LEU A 202 -10.23 6.49 -11.14
C LEU A 202 -10.03 6.86 -12.62
N PHE A 203 -11.04 7.45 -13.28
CA PHE A 203 -10.96 7.82 -14.69
C PHE A 203 -9.88 8.87 -14.98
N GLN A 204 -9.74 9.86 -14.09
CA GLN A 204 -8.69 10.88 -14.22
C GLN A 204 -7.30 10.24 -14.11
N LEU A 205 -7.12 9.32 -13.16
CA LEU A 205 -5.88 8.58 -12.98
C LEU A 205 -5.54 7.74 -14.22
N TYR A 206 -6.52 7.03 -14.79
CA TYR A 206 -6.34 6.34 -16.07
C TYR A 206 -5.82 7.29 -17.15
N SER A 207 -6.46 8.45 -17.33
CA SER A 207 -6.07 9.44 -18.34
C SER A 207 -4.63 9.94 -18.13
N LEU A 208 -4.24 10.20 -16.88
CA LEU A 208 -2.87 10.59 -16.52
C LEU A 208 -1.84 9.51 -16.87
N ILE A 209 -2.15 8.24 -16.60
CA ILE A 209 -1.25 7.12 -16.93
C ILE A 209 -1.06 6.99 -18.44
N ILE A 210 -2.15 7.07 -19.23
CA ILE A 210 -2.08 6.97 -20.68
C ILE A 210 -1.23 8.11 -21.24
N GLN A 211 -1.51 9.36 -20.82
CA GLN A 211 -0.72 10.52 -21.22
C GLN A 211 0.76 10.36 -20.86
N HIS A 212 1.07 9.85 -19.66
CA HIS A 212 2.45 9.62 -19.23
C HIS A 212 3.14 8.54 -20.07
N ILE A 213 2.46 7.43 -20.35
CA ILE A 213 2.98 6.36 -21.22
C ILE A 213 3.34 6.90 -22.61
N GLU A 214 2.54 7.81 -23.15
CA GLU A 214 2.79 8.34 -24.49
C GLU A 214 3.86 9.42 -24.53
N ALA A 215 3.88 10.30 -23.52
CA ALA A 215 4.63 11.56 -23.55
C ALA A 215 5.86 11.60 -22.64
N SER A 216 6.08 10.64 -21.74
CA SER A 216 7.28 10.63 -20.91
C SER A 216 8.49 10.13 -21.69
N LYS A 217 9.66 10.74 -21.43
CA LYS A 217 10.95 10.29 -21.98
C LYS A 217 11.57 9.16 -21.14
N ASP A 218 11.28 9.15 -19.84
CA ASP A 218 11.75 8.13 -18.90
C ASP A 218 10.56 7.33 -18.38
N MET A 219 10.59 6.03 -18.66
CA MET A 219 9.59 5.05 -18.25
C MET A 219 10.23 3.91 -17.45
N SER A 220 11.48 4.09 -16.99
CA SER A 220 12.24 3.04 -16.30
C SER A 220 11.62 2.65 -14.95
N LYS A 221 10.91 3.57 -14.31
CA LYS A 221 10.35 3.40 -12.96
C LYS A 221 8.84 3.11 -12.92
N ILE A 222 8.17 3.05 -14.07
CA ILE A 222 6.73 2.73 -14.09
C ILE A 222 6.47 1.30 -13.63
N VAL A 223 5.38 1.10 -12.89
CA VAL A 223 4.90 -0.23 -12.49
C VAL A 223 4.55 -1.06 -13.73
N LYS A 224 4.99 -2.32 -13.75
CA LYS A 224 4.86 -3.21 -14.91
C LYS A 224 3.41 -3.62 -15.20
N GLU A 225 2.61 -3.87 -14.16
CA GLU A 225 1.21 -4.26 -14.26
C GLU A 225 0.34 -3.36 -13.37
N ILE A 226 -0.55 -2.60 -14.00
CA ILE A 226 -1.44 -1.66 -13.32
C ILE A 226 -2.87 -2.14 -13.54
N LYS A 227 -3.66 -2.24 -12.46
CA LYS A 227 -5.09 -2.55 -12.56
C LYS A 227 -5.93 -1.49 -11.88
N LEU A 228 -6.95 -1.01 -12.59
CA LEU A 228 -7.93 -0.08 -12.07
C LEU A 228 -9.29 -0.77 -12.12
N TYR A 229 -9.87 -1.04 -10.97
CA TYR A 229 -11.15 -1.72 -10.86
C TYR A 229 -12.29 -0.73 -10.67
N LYS A 230 -13.42 -1.04 -11.30
CA LYS A 230 -14.67 -0.28 -11.21
C LYS A 230 -14.53 1.18 -11.69
N VAL A 231 -13.80 1.45 -12.75
CA VAL A 231 -13.65 2.81 -13.28
C VAL A 231 -14.94 3.25 -13.97
N TYR A 232 -15.52 4.39 -13.54
CA TYR A 232 -16.67 5.00 -14.20
C TYR A 232 -16.24 5.97 -15.30
N GLY A 233 -16.95 5.93 -16.41
CA GLY A 233 -16.83 6.95 -17.47
C GLY A 233 -16.30 6.37 -18.77
N ARG A 234 -16.45 7.16 -19.83
CA ARG A 234 -16.02 6.76 -21.17
C ARG A 234 -14.51 6.86 -21.29
N LEU A 235 -13.85 5.71 -21.34
CA LEU A 235 -12.41 5.62 -21.53
C LEU A 235 -12.05 6.08 -22.94
N MET A 236 -11.37 7.22 -23.02
CA MET A 236 -10.80 7.70 -24.26
C MET A 236 -9.40 7.12 -24.41
N LEU A 237 -9.13 6.58 -25.58
CA LEU A 237 -7.78 6.20 -25.98
C LEU A 237 -7.26 7.22 -26.97
N SER A 238 -5.94 7.33 -27.06
CA SER A 238 -5.32 8.19 -28.05
C SER A 238 -5.49 7.61 -29.45
N ASP A 239 -5.36 8.46 -30.48
CA ASP A 239 -5.34 8.04 -31.88
C ASP A 239 -4.15 7.12 -32.22
N ARG A 240 -3.18 7.02 -31.31
CA ARG A 240 -2.01 6.12 -31.43
C ARG A 240 -2.28 4.73 -30.85
N ALA A 241 -3.44 4.51 -30.23
CA ALA A 241 -3.84 3.20 -29.75
C ALA A 241 -4.21 2.30 -30.91
N GLU A 242 -3.44 1.22 -31.09
CA GLU A 242 -3.74 0.20 -32.09
C GLU A 242 -4.72 -0.80 -31.47
N ASN A 243 -5.91 -0.94 -32.08
CA ASN A 243 -6.87 -1.97 -31.66
C ASN A 243 -6.35 -3.34 -32.08
N ILE A 244 -6.10 -4.21 -31.11
CA ILE A 244 -5.61 -5.57 -31.36
C ILE A 244 -6.80 -6.53 -31.45
N ASP A 245 -7.77 -6.39 -30.55
CA ASP A 245 -8.82 -7.38 -30.37
C ASP A 245 -10.06 -6.79 -29.69
N ILE A 246 -11.25 -7.22 -30.12
CA ILE A 246 -12.54 -6.94 -29.50
C ILE A 246 -13.23 -8.28 -29.28
N THR A 247 -13.42 -8.65 -28.02
CA THR A 247 -14.18 -9.86 -27.67
C THR A 247 -15.50 -9.45 -27.01
N VAL A 248 -16.61 -9.95 -27.56
CA VAL A 248 -17.96 -9.78 -27.00
C VAL A 248 -18.35 -11.09 -26.32
N GLU A 249 -18.35 -11.11 -24.99
CA GLU A 249 -18.76 -12.25 -24.18
C GLU A 249 -20.22 -12.06 -23.76
N ASN A 250 -21.15 -12.72 -24.45
CA ASN A 250 -22.60 -12.53 -24.32
C ASN A 250 -23.07 -11.09 -24.66
N PHE A 251 -24.38 -10.85 -24.67
CA PHE A 251 -24.96 -9.56 -25.10
C PHE A 251 -24.59 -8.34 -24.22
N THR A 252 -23.85 -8.53 -23.13
CA THR A 252 -23.63 -7.49 -22.11
C THR A 252 -22.17 -7.21 -21.77
N LEU A 253 -21.23 -8.15 -21.95
CA LEU A 253 -19.82 -7.93 -21.60
C LEU A 253 -19.00 -7.72 -22.86
N LYS A 254 -18.45 -6.53 -23.00
CA LYS A 254 -17.50 -6.19 -24.05
C LYS A 254 -16.13 -6.04 -23.45
N SER A 255 -15.15 -6.70 -24.05
CA SER A 255 -13.75 -6.46 -23.75
C SER A 255 -13.02 -5.99 -24.98
N THR A 256 -12.12 -5.03 -24.80
CA THR A 256 -11.28 -4.53 -25.88
C THR A 256 -9.83 -4.47 -25.43
N LYS A 257 -8.93 -4.90 -26.32
CA LYS A 257 -7.50 -4.91 -26.10
C LYS A 257 -6.81 -3.99 -27.11
N TYR A 258 -5.96 -3.13 -26.58
CA TYR A 258 -5.20 -2.14 -27.34
C TYR A 258 -3.72 -2.27 -27.08
N GLN A 259 -2.93 -1.80 -28.04
CA GLN A 259 -1.50 -1.55 -27.88
C GLN A 259 -1.23 -0.05 -27.83
N LEU A 260 -0.36 0.36 -26.93
CA LEU A 260 0.19 1.71 -26.89
C LEU A 260 1.71 1.66 -26.97
N SER A 261 2.29 2.52 -27.80
CA SER A 261 3.73 2.68 -27.96
C SER A 261 4.16 4.06 -27.45
N ASN A 262 5.23 4.12 -26.65
CA ASN A 262 5.76 5.40 -26.19
C ASN A 262 6.28 6.23 -27.39
N LYS A 263 6.09 7.55 -27.38
CA LYS A 263 6.50 8.43 -28.50
C LYS A 263 8.01 8.54 -28.66
N PHE A 264 8.73 8.52 -27.54
CA PHE A 264 10.18 8.70 -27.48
C PHE A 264 10.94 7.37 -27.55
N ASN A 265 10.28 6.26 -27.26
CA ASN A 265 10.81 4.90 -27.38
C ASN A 265 9.74 3.93 -27.91
N PRO A 266 9.58 3.80 -29.24
CA PRO A 266 8.55 2.95 -29.86
C PRO A 266 8.67 1.44 -29.53
N GLU A 267 9.86 0.97 -29.12
CA GLU A 267 10.06 -0.42 -28.70
C GLU A 267 9.40 -0.72 -27.34
N LEU A 268 9.22 0.31 -26.52
CA LEU A 268 8.52 0.22 -25.25
C LEU A 268 7.01 0.26 -25.49
N LYS A 269 6.39 -0.91 -25.33
CA LYS A 269 4.97 -1.15 -25.60
C LYS A 269 4.18 -1.56 -24.37
N PHE A 270 2.93 -1.12 -24.33
CA PHE A 270 1.96 -1.45 -23.29
C PHE A 270 0.71 -2.08 -23.91
N SER A 271 0.22 -3.14 -23.28
CA SER A 271 -1.12 -3.67 -23.52
C SER A 271 -2.09 -2.94 -22.62
N VAL A 272 -3.18 -2.41 -23.18
CA VAL A 272 -4.30 -1.86 -22.41
C VAL A 272 -5.50 -2.76 -22.67
N TYR A 273 -5.96 -3.45 -21.64
CA TYR A 273 -7.15 -4.28 -21.68
C TYR A 273 -8.26 -3.61 -20.87
N ILE A 274 -9.40 -3.40 -21.52
CA ILE A 274 -10.59 -2.78 -20.93
C ILE A 274 -11.71 -3.81 -20.97
N LYS A 275 -12.27 -4.14 -19.81
CA LYS A 275 -13.45 -4.99 -19.67
C LYS A 275 -14.62 -4.16 -19.16
N GLU A 276 -15.60 -3.90 -20.03
CA GLU A 276 -16.86 -3.29 -19.65
C GLU A 276 -17.68 -4.32 -18.86
N ILE A 277 -18.11 -3.96 -17.66
CA ILE A 277 -18.83 -4.86 -16.74
C ILE A 277 -20.33 -4.61 -16.83
N TYR A 278 -20.75 -3.36 -16.68
CA TYR A 278 -22.16 -2.95 -16.70
C TYR A 278 -22.29 -1.47 -17.03
N VAL A 279 -23.51 -1.05 -17.36
CA VAL A 279 -23.87 0.36 -17.56
C VAL A 279 -24.77 0.79 -16.40
N ILE A 280 -24.30 1.74 -15.59
CA ILE A 280 -25.12 2.39 -14.54
C ILE A 280 -25.35 3.83 -14.98
N ASN A 281 -26.62 4.25 -15.04
CA ASN A 281 -27.01 5.59 -15.47
C ASN A 281 -26.40 6.01 -16.83
N ASN A 282 -26.40 5.10 -17.80
CA ASN A 282 -25.78 5.28 -19.12
C ASN A 282 -24.26 5.52 -19.12
N GLN A 283 -23.58 5.28 -17.99
CA GLN A 283 -22.12 5.31 -17.92
C GLN A 283 -21.56 3.90 -17.76
N PRO A 284 -20.57 3.51 -18.59
CA PRO A 284 -19.94 2.21 -18.46
C PRO A 284 -19.10 2.17 -17.19
N LEU A 285 -19.19 1.05 -16.48
CA LEU A 285 -18.21 0.64 -15.49
C LEU A 285 -17.23 -0.32 -16.15
N SER A 286 -15.94 -0.04 -16.01
CA SER A 286 -14.90 -0.87 -16.60
C SER A 286 -13.85 -1.30 -15.59
N ASP A 287 -13.33 -2.51 -15.77
CA ASP A 287 -12.04 -2.91 -15.21
C ASP A 287 -10.95 -2.68 -16.28
N ILE A 288 -9.84 -2.11 -15.87
CA ILE A 288 -8.73 -1.76 -16.76
C ILE A 288 -7.46 -2.47 -16.29
N GLU A 289 -6.74 -3.08 -17.21
CA GLU A 289 -5.41 -3.62 -17.00
C GLU A 289 -4.44 -3.01 -18.00
N ILE A 290 -3.38 -2.38 -17.50
CA ILE A 290 -2.27 -1.85 -18.29
C ILE A 290 -1.03 -2.67 -17.97
N LYS A 291 -0.41 -3.27 -18.98
CA LYS A 291 0.74 -4.16 -18.80
C LYS A 291 1.85 -3.82 -19.78
N ARG A 292 3.05 -3.56 -19.27
CA ARG A 292 4.26 -3.44 -20.09
C ARG A 292 4.62 -4.81 -20.69
N ILE A 293 4.78 -4.86 -22.01
CA ILE A 293 4.97 -6.13 -22.76
C ILE A 293 6.45 -6.42 -23.02
N ASN A 294 7.30 -5.38 -23.10
CA ASN A 294 8.72 -5.47 -23.50
C ASN A 294 9.65 -4.74 -22.53
#